data_AF-A0A645EXH4-F1
#
_entry.id   AF-A0A645EXH4-F1
#
_cell.length_a   1.000
_cell.length_b   1.000
_cell.length_c   1.000
_cell.angle_alpha   90.00
_cell.angle_beta   90.00
_cell.angle_gamma   90.00
#
_symmetry.space_group_name_H-M   'P 1'
#
loop_
_entity.id
_entity.type
_entity.pdbx_description
1 polymer ?
#
loop_
_entity_poly.entity_id
_entity_poly.type
_entity_poly.pdbx_seq_one_letter_code
_entity_poly.pdbx_strand_id
1 'polypeptide(L)'
;MYIVGVTSCSTGIAHTYMAAEAIKKAAKKLGYKAKVETQGSIGIENKLSKTDIEGADLIIIATDVSMREPERFQGHKVFNCSTEKFIKNRDQALQEAIEFFS
;
A
#
# COMPACT_ATOMS: atom_id res chain seq x y z
N MET A 1 3.48 7.77 -12.28
CA MET A 1 2.58 7.87 -11.13
C MET A 1 3.38 7.90 -9.83
N TYR A 2 2.87 8.59 -8.82
CA TYR A 2 3.27 8.45 -7.44
C TYR A 2 2.22 7.61 -6.70
N ILE A 3 2.65 6.44 -6.22
CA ILE A 3 1.80 5.48 -5.53
C ILE A 3 2.20 5.47 -4.07
N VAL A 4 1.23 5.61 -3.18
CA VAL A 4 1.47 5.39 -1.76
C VAL A 4 0.73 4.16 -1.29
N GLY A 5 1.21 3.51 -0.23
CA GLY A 5 0.51 2.38 0.31
C GLY A 5 0.62 2.23 1.82
N VAL A 6 -0.28 1.45 2.37
CA VAL A 6 -0.29 1.02 3.78
C VAL A 6 -0.40 -0.49 3.80
N THR A 7 0.48 -1.14 4.55
CA THR A 7 0.40 -2.59 4.78
C THR A 7 0.20 -2.92 6.25
N SER A 8 -0.65 -3.91 6.55
CA SER A 8 -0.83 -4.40 7.92
C SER A 8 -1.38 -5.83 7.96
N CYS A 9 -0.74 -6.70 8.74
CA CYS A 9 -1.13 -8.10 8.92
C CYS A 9 -1.10 -8.48 10.42
N SER A 10 -2.15 -9.15 10.90
CA SER A 10 -2.23 -9.69 12.28
C SER A 10 -1.18 -10.76 12.57
N THR A 11 -0.76 -11.50 11.54
CA THR A 11 0.02 -12.73 11.67
C THR A 11 1.52 -12.47 11.87
N GLY A 12 1.95 -11.19 11.84
CA GLY A 12 3.31 -10.77 12.14
C GLY A 12 3.86 -9.71 11.18
N ILE A 13 5.08 -9.26 11.47
CA ILE A 13 5.77 -8.21 10.69
C ILE A 13 6.21 -8.66 9.30
N ALA A 14 6.44 -9.97 9.11
CA ALA A 14 6.97 -10.52 7.86
C ALA A 14 6.06 -10.21 6.66
N HIS A 15 4.78 -10.57 6.71
CA HIS A 15 3.84 -10.28 5.62
C HIS A 15 3.65 -8.79 5.40
N THR A 16 3.67 -8.00 6.46
CA THR A 16 3.59 -6.53 6.39
C THR A 16 4.74 -5.97 5.55
N TYR A 17 5.99 -6.36 5.82
CA TYR A 17 7.15 -5.92 5.02
C TYR A 17 7.18 -6.54 3.63
N MET A 18 6.81 -7.82 3.49
CA MET A 18 6.79 -8.50 2.19
C MET A 18 5.80 -7.84 1.23
N ALA A 19 4.61 -7.50 1.70
CA ALA A 19 3.62 -6.76 0.91
C ALA A 19 4.14 -5.36 0.56
N ALA A 20 4.79 -4.66 1.50
CA ALA A 20 5.33 -3.33 1.24
C ALA A 20 6.42 -3.34 0.18
N GLU A 21 7.36 -4.29 0.26
CA GLU A 21 8.40 -4.48 -0.75
C GLU A 21 7.82 -4.97 -2.09
N ALA A 22 6.75 -5.76 -2.07
CA ALA A 22 6.06 -6.18 -3.28
C ALA A 22 5.45 -4.99 -4.04
N ILE A 23 4.75 -4.10 -3.35
CA ILE A 23 4.20 -2.86 -3.92
C ILE A 23 5.32 -2.00 -4.51
N LYS A 24 6.39 -1.74 -3.75
CA LYS A 24 7.53 -0.93 -4.23
C LYS A 24 8.18 -1.54 -5.47
N LYS A 25 8.37 -2.85 -5.50
CA LYS A 25 8.97 -3.57 -6.65
C LYS A 25 8.07 -3.51 -7.88
N ALA A 26 6.75 -3.72 -7.73
CA ALA A 26 5.80 -3.63 -8.81
C ALA A 26 5.76 -2.21 -9.40
N ALA A 27 5.71 -1.19 -8.53
CA ALA A 27 5.73 0.21 -8.96
C ALA A 27 7.03 0.58 -9.68
N LYS A 28 8.17 0.16 -9.13
CA LYS A 28 9.49 0.37 -9.76
C LYS A 28 9.58 -0.28 -11.13
N LYS A 29 9.02 -1.47 -11.31
CA LYS A 29 8.99 -2.19 -12.60
C LYS A 29 8.27 -1.39 -13.70
N LEU A 30 7.23 -0.63 -13.33
CA LEU A 30 6.48 0.24 -14.24
C LEU A 30 7.06 1.67 -14.32
N GLY A 31 8.20 1.95 -13.68
CA GLY A 31 8.81 3.28 -13.65
C GLY A 31 8.09 4.28 -12.73
N TYR A 32 7.25 3.80 -11.81
CA TYR A 32 6.53 4.64 -10.86
C TYR A 32 7.30 4.83 -9.56
N LYS A 33 7.01 5.94 -8.87
CA LYS A 33 7.51 6.17 -7.51
C LYS A 33 6.55 5.52 -6.53
N ALA A 34 7.09 4.87 -5.50
CA ALA A 34 6.29 4.26 -4.45
C ALA A 34 6.83 4.55 -3.04
N LYS A 35 5.93 4.87 -2.12
CA LYS A 35 6.22 4.95 -0.68
C LYS A 35 5.19 4.13 0.10
N VAL A 36 5.64 3.29 1.02
CA VAL A 36 4.74 2.38 1.73
C VAL A 36 4.98 2.49 3.22
N GLU A 37 3.91 2.79 3.95
CA GLU A 37 3.81 2.74 5.40
C GLU A 37 3.49 1.31 5.85
N THR A 38 4.16 0.85 6.90
CA THR A 38 3.99 -0.49 7.47
C THR A 38 3.43 -0.36 8.87
N GLN A 39 2.28 -0.99 9.13
CA GLN A 39 1.63 -1.00 10.43
C GLN A 39 1.63 -2.42 10.99
N GLY A 40 2.49 -2.69 11.97
CA GLY A 40 2.60 -4.00 12.61
C GLY A 40 2.48 -3.92 14.13
N SER A 41 2.81 -5.02 14.81
CA SER A 41 2.81 -5.10 16.27
C SER A 41 3.75 -4.10 16.94
N ILE A 42 4.82 -3.70 16.24
CA ILE A 42 5.83 -2.74 16.70
C ILE A 42 5.32 -1.29 16.59
N GLY A 43 4.30 -1.05 15.77
CA GLY A 43 3.74 0.28 15.53
C GLY A 43 3.68 0.63 14.04
N ILE A 44 3.65 1.94 13.76
CA ILE A 44 3.66 2.49 12.41
C ILE A 44 5.09 2.88 12.06
N GLU A 45 5.60 2.34 10.96
CA GLU A 45 6.90 2.69 10.39
C GLU A 45 6.73 3.25 8.98
N ASN A 46 7.69 4.07 8.54
CA ASN A 46 7.62 4.75 7.24
C ASN A 46 6.32 5.55 7.04
N LYS A 47 5.81 6.14 8.13
CA LYS A 47 4.53 6.85 8.16
C LYS A 47 4.42 7.82 6.97
N LEU A 48 3.33 7.72 6.23
CA LEU A 48 3.01 8.63 5.14
C LEU A 48 2.71 10.01 5.74
N SER A 49 3.40 11.02 5.21
CA SER A 49 3.10 12.41 5.51
C SER A 49 1.84 12.85 4.77
N LYS A 50 1.25 13.96 5.21
CA LYS A 50 0.11 14.56 4.51
C LYS A 50 0.45 14.86 3.04
N THR A 51 1.65 15.38 2.77
CA THR A 51 2.14 15.65 1.41
C THR A 51 2.27 14.39 0.58
N ASP A 52 2.63 13.25 1.18
CA ASP A 52 2.68 11.98 0.46
C ASP A 52 1.30 11.55 -0.02
N ILE A 53 0.29 11.69 0.85
CA ILE A 53 -1.09 11.29 0.60
C ILE A 53 -1.74 12.21 -0.44
N GLU A 54 -1.57 13.52 -0.29
CA GLU A 54 -2.12 14.53 -1.22
C GLU A 54 -1.48 14.47 -2.61
N GLY A 55 -0.19 14.14 -2.68
CA GLY A 55 0.52 14.01 -3.95
C GLY A 55 0.35 12.65 -4.65
N ALA A 56 -0.33 11.69 -4.02
CA ALA A 56 -0.48 10.35 -4.56
C ALA A 56 -1.55 10.28 -5.65
N ASP A 57 -1.19 9.67 -6.78
CA ASP A 57 -2.15 9.34 -7.85
C ASP A 57 -3.04 8.15 -7.45
N LEU A 58 -2.50 7.25 -6.62
CA LEU A 58 -3.14 6.02 -6.17
C LEU A 58 -2.66 5.65 -4.76
N ILE A 59 -3.59 5.28 -3.90
CA ILE A 59 -3.35 4.81 -2.54
C ILE A 59 -3.71 3.33 -2.46
N ILE A 60 -2.75 2.48 -2.10
CA ILE A 60 -2.95 1.03 -1.95
C ILE A 60 -2.99 0.68 -0.48
N ILE A 61 -4.14 0.22 0.00
CA ILE A 61 -4.30 -0.30 1.35
C ILE A 61 -4.33 -1.82 1.25
N ALA A 62 -3.19 -2.45 1.55
CA ALA A 62 -3.03 -3.90 1.53
C ALA A 62 -3.01 -4.41 2.97
N THR A 63 -4.17 -4.76 3.51
CA THR A 63 -4.31 -5.15 4.92
C THR A 63 -5.27 -6.31 5.14
N ASP A 64 -4.95 -7.13 6.14
CA ASP A 64 -5.79 -8.25 6.60
C ASP A 64 -6.51 -7.92 7.92
N VAL A 65 -6.29 -6.72 8.47
CA VAL A 65 -6.81 -6.25 9.76
C VAL A 65 -7.25 -4.80 9.67
N SER A 66 -7.91 -4.28 10.71
CA SER A 66 -8.18 -2.86 10.81
C SER A 66 -6.86 -2.06 10.91
N MET A 67 -6.64 -1.19 9.94
CA MET A 67 -5.52 -0.25 9.95
C MET A 67 -5.78 0.93 10.90
N ARG A 68 -4.71 1.59 11.32
CA ARG A 68 -4.72 2.82 12.11
C ARG A 68 -4.79 4.03 11.19
N GLU A 69 -5.49 5.06 11.64
CA GLU A 69 -5.66 6.35 10.95
C GLU A 69 -6.24 6.23 9.51
N PRO A 70 -7.31 5.43 9.25
CA PRO A 70 -7.91 5.30 7.92
C PRO A 70 -8.52 6.60 7.40
N GLU A 71 -8.91 7.52 8.29
CA GLU A 71 -9.47 8.82 7.96
C GLU A 71 -8.53 9.68 7.10
N ARG A 72 -7.21 9.49 7.20
CA ARG A 72 -6.22 10.23 6.40
C ARG A 72 -6.34 9.97 4.90
N PHE A 73 -6.98 8.88 4.51
CA PHE A 73 -7.08 8.43 3.12
C PHE A 73 -8.46 8.69 2.51
N GLN A 74 -9.41 9.24 3.28
CA GLN A 74 -10.74 9.55 2.78
C GLN A 74 -10.69 10.62 1.68
N GLY A 75 -11.50 10.43 0.63
CA GLY A 75 -11.55 11.35 -0.51
C GLY A 75 -10.45 11.17 -1.55
N HIS A 76 -9.49 10.25 -1.32
CA HIS A 76 -8.46 9.89 -2.30
C HIS A 76 -8.82 8.62 -3.08
N LYS A 77 -8.10 8.35 -4.17
CA LYS A 77 -8.22 7.09 -4.94
C LYS A 77 -7.60 5.95 -4.16
N VAL A 78 -8.42 5.23 -3.38
CA VAL A 78 -7.98 4.16 -2.48
C VAL A 78 -8.38 2.79 -3.02
N PHE A 79 -7.39 1.95 -3.31
CA PHE A 79 -7.56 0.54 -3.64
C PHE A 79 -7.31 -0.33 -2.40
N ASN A 80 -8.33 -1.05 -1.95
CA ASN A 80 -8.26 -1.95 -0.80
C ASN A 80 -8.05 -3.40 -1.23
N CYS A 81 -7.13 -4.11 -0.58
CA CYS A 81 -6.86 -5.53 -0.83
C CYS A 81 -6.20 -6.22 0.36
N SER A 82 -6.02 -7.54 0.30
CA SER A 82 -5.25 -8.31 1.28
C SER A 82 -3.74 -8.17 1.07
N THR A 83 -2.94 -8.39 2.12
CA THR A 83 -1.47 -8.40 1.98
C THR A 83 -1.01 -9.51 1.05
N GLU A 84 -1.67 -10.66 1.14
CA GLU A 84 -1.38 -11.86 0.37
C GLU A 84 -1.51 -11.63 -1.15
N LYS A 85 -2.46 -10.79 -1.58
CA LYS A 85 -2.66 -10.45 -3.00
C LYS A 85 -1.38 -9.86 -3.61
N PHE A 86 -0.75 -8.93 -2.90
CA PHE A 86 0.51 -8.33 -3.34
C PHE A 86 1.71 -9.27 -3.17
N ILE A 87 1.72 -10.12 -2.15
CA ILE A 87 2.81 -11.07 -1.94
C ILE A 87 2.86 -12.09 -3.09
N LYS A 88 1.71 -12.66 -3.46
CA LYS A 88 1.61 -13.70 -4.50
C LYS A 88 1.70 -13.14 -5.92
N ASN A 89 0.94 -12.08 -6.22
CA ASN A 89 0.72 -11.60 -7.59
C ASN A 89 0.92 -10.08 -7.72
N ARG A 90 2.06 -9.56 -7.23
CA ARG A 90 2.33 -8.11 -7.15
C ARG A 90 2.05 -7.30 -8.43
N ASP A 91 2.42 -7.85 -9.59
CA ASP A 91 2.33 -7.14 -10.87
C ASP A 91 0.86 -7.03 -11.30
N GLN A 92 0.13 -8.14 -11.22
CA GLN A 92 -1.31 -8.19 -11.50
C GLN A 92 -2.09 -7.34 -10.51
N ALA A 93 -1.76 -7.41 -9.21
CA ALA A 93 -2.41 -6.63 -8.17
C ALA A 93 -2.24 -5.12 -8.39
N LEU A 94 -1.04 -4.69 -8.79
CA LEU A 94 -0.78 -3.29 -9.10
C LEU A 94 -1.53 -2.84 -10.35
N GLN A 95 -1.53 -3.68 -11.40
CA GLN A 95 -2.23 -3.37 -12.64
C GLN A 95 -3.74 -3.24 -12.41
N GLU A 96 -4.34 -4.18 -11.67
CA GLU A 96 -5.76 -4.13 -11.28
C GLU A 96 -6.06 -2.84 -10.49
N ALA A 97 -5.18 -2.44 -9.58
CA ALA A 97 -5.35 -1.21 -8.80
C ALA A 97 -5.31 0.06 -9.67
N ILE A 98 -4.53 0.06 -10.76
CA ILE A 98 -4.46 1.17 -11.72
C ILE A 98 -5.71 1.18 -12.61
N GLU A 99 -6.10 0.01 -13.13
CA GLU A 99 -7.27 -0.15 -14.00
C GLU A 99 -8.58 0.17 -13.29
N PHE A 100 -8.68 -0.07 -11.98
CA PHE A 100 -9.88 0.23 -11.18
C PHE A 100 -10.29 1.72 -11.20
N PHE A 101 -9.33 2.62 -11.45
CA PHE A 101 -9.56 4.08 -11.48
C PHE A 101 -9.30 4.73 -12.84
N SER A 102 -9.14 3.91 -13.88
CA SER A 102 -8.99 4.33 -15.28
C SER A 102 -10.36 4.55 -15.93
#